data_AF-A0A024UZB8-F1
#
_entry.id   AF-A0A024UZB8-F1
#
_cell.length_a   1.000
_cell.length_b   1.000
_cell.length_c   1.000
_cell.angle_alpha   90.00
_cell.angle_beta   90.00
_cell.angle_gamma   90.00
#
_symmetry.space_group_name_H-M   'P 1'
#
loop_
_entity.id
_entity.type
_entity.pdbx_description
1 polymer ?
#
loop_
_entity_poly.entity_id
_entity_poly.type
_entity_poly.pdbx_seq_one_letter_code
_entity_poly.pdbx_strand_id
1 'polypeptide(L)'
;MEFYKNFFSHFTNTFNSEYIFNLKGSTKIDDNEIASFIKSNDLCENDKKIVELYIEKKINKIMLIKYMERKNKTLFRGKIHLMLVFISPLWIFYMLYLSKTLTARIFTSIAVLCIFFNFFASFLLHNFEWKPKFFFIIEKMDHFGIFLMISGSLLPVQALLFNKIKLLFFISLQFFAILFGCLIVFFSCFSSGNRFIRSLIFTIAGLLHIIFIRDYVSLLYGKEFILLILLGVLYIIGAVIYSNIT
;
A
#
# COMPACT_ATOMS: atom_id res chain seq x y z
N MET A 1 -16.34 -16.65 20.88
CA MET A 1 -16.74 -15.39 20.22
C MET A 1 -16.26 -14.15 20.98
N GLU A 2 -16.26 -14.18 22.31
CA GLU A 2 -15.90 -13.05 23.19
C GLU A 2 -14.39 -12.73 23.22
N PHE A 3 -13.53 -13.75 23.18
CA PHE A 3 -12.07 -13.58 23.04
C PHE A 3 -11.67 -12.82 21.77
N TYR A 4 -12.27 -13.15 20.63
CA TYR A 4 -12.03 -12.44 19.37
C TYR A 4 -12.48 -10.98 19.46
N LYS A 5 -13.66 -10.70 20.03
CA LYS A 5 -14.13 -9.32 20.24
C LYS A 5 -13.18 -8.53 21.14
N ASN A 6 -12.66 -9.14 22.21
CA ASN A 6 -11.70 -8.48 23.11
C ASN A 6 -10.32 -8.27 22.48
N PHE A 7 -9.79 -9.25 21.74
CA PHE A 7 -8.54 -9.10 21.00
C PHE A 7 -8.65 -8.00 19.94
N PHE A 8 -9.74 -7.99 19.15
CA PHE A 8 -10.00 -6.95 18.17
C PHE A 8 -10.17 -5.58 18.82
N SER A 9 -10.95 -5.48 19.90
CA SER A 9 -11.15 -4.24 20.66
C SER A 9 -9.83 -3.69 21.22
N HIS A 10 -9.01 -4.56 21.83
CA HIS A 10 -7.70 -4.17 22.37
C HIS A 10 -6.76 -3.72 21.25
N PHE A 11 -6.66 -4.50 20.16
CA PHE A 11 -5.82 -4.16 19.02
C PHE A 11 -6.26 -2.84 18.35
N THR A 12 -7.57 -2.64 18.16
CA THR A 12 -8.11 -1.37 17.65
C THR A 12 -7.79 -0.22 18.59
N ASN A 13 -7.86 -0.39 19.91
CA ASN A 13 -7.53 0.66 20.87
C ASN A 13 -6.03 0.98 20.92
N THR A 14 -5.14 -0.02 20.76
CA THR A 14 -3.69 0.18 20.70
C THR A 14 -3.26 0.93 19.44
N PHE A 15 -3.89 0.67 18.29
CA PHE A 15 -3.60 1.33 17.01
C PHE A 15 -4.54 2.49 16.65
N ASN A 16 -5.55 2.79 17.47
CA ASN A 16 -6.44 3.95 17.34
C ASN A 16 -5.77 5.28 17.70
N SER A 17 -4.47 5.28 17.98
CA SER A 17 -3.84 6.52 18.41
C SER A 17 -3.81 7.51 17.23
N GLU A 18 -4.74 8.46 17.28
CA GLU A 18 -4.72 9.68 16.48
C GLU A 18 -3.34 10.36 16.58
N TYR A 19 -2.59 10.09 17.67
CA TYR A 19 -1.21 10.48 17.88
C TYR A 19 -0.24 9.92 16.85
N ILE A 20 -0.24 8.60 16.59
CA ILE A 20 0.69 8.00 15.63
C ILE A 20 0.36 8.47 14.21
N PHE A 21 -0.92 8.55 13.83
CA PHE A 21 -1.29 8.89 12.45
C PHE A 21 -1.65 10.36 12.23
N ASN A 22 -1.27 11.24 13.16
CA ASN A 22 -1.57 12.67 13.09
C ASN A 22 -1.05 13.29 11.79
N LEU A 23 -1.90 14.08 11.13
CA LEU A 23 -1.60 14.76 9.88
C LEU A 23 -0.67 15.99 10.02
N LYS A 24 -0.17 16.31 11.22
CA LYS A 24 0.70 17.46 11.46
C LYS A 24 1.87 17.50 10.46
N GLY A 25 1.94 18.60 9.68
CA GLY A 25 2.98 18.81 8.65
C GLY A 25 2.78 18.04 7.33
N SER A 26 1.68 17.29 7.16
CA SER A 26 1.42 16.44 5.97
C SER A 26 0.21 16.85 5.12
N THR A 27 -0.58 17.82 5.58
CA THR A 27 -1.74 18.39 4.86
C THR A 27 -1.65 19.91 4.81
N LYS A 28 -2.14 20.50 3.71
CA LYS A 28 -2.31 21.94 3.53
C LYS A 28 -3.71 22.44 3.96
N ILE A 29 -4.65 21.51 4.16
CA ILE A 29 -6.04 21.83 4.53
C ILE A 29 -6.06 22.24 6.00
N ASP A 30 -6.48 23.47 6.27
CA ASP A 30 -6.60 24.04 7.60
C ASP A 30 -8.04 23.92 8.16
N ASP A 31 -8.23 24.36 9.41
CA ASP A 31 -9.54 24.29 10.08
C ASP A 31 -10.58 25.22 9.45
N ASN A 32 -10.16 26.28 8.77
CA ASN A 32 -11.05 27.21 8.09
C ASN A 32 -11.61 26.58 6.81
N GLU A 33 -10.76 25.91 6.02
CA GLU A 33 -11.17 25.16 4.84
C GLU A 33 -12.17 24.06 5.21
N ILE A 34 -11.91 23.31 6.29
CA ILE A 34 -12.84 22.29 6.79
C ILE A 34 -14.19 22.92 7.18
N ALA A 35 -14.17 24.03 7.92
CA ALA A 35 -15.40 24.72 8.32
C ALA A 35 -16.17 25.25 7.11
N SER A 36 -15.47 25.78 6.09
CA SER A 36 -16.08 26.25 4.85
C SER A 36 -16.70 25.12 4.05
N PHE A 37 -16.04 23.95 3.99
CA PHE A 37 -16.53 22.77 3.29
C PHE A 37 -17.81 22.23 3.95
N ILE A 38 -17.84 22.15 5.28
CA ILE A 38 -19.01 21.68 6.04
C ILE A 38 -20.21 22.63 5.88
N LYS A 39 -19.97 23.94 5.78
CA LYS A 39 -21.03 24.96 5.65
C LYS A 39 -21.46 25.24 4.20
N SER A 40 -20.80 24.61 3.22
CA SER A 40 -21.11 24.86 1.82
C SER A 40 -22.51 24.37 1.45
N ASN A 41 -23.29 25.22 0.79
CA ASN A 41 -24.61 24.86 0.26
C ASN A 41 -24.52 24.15 -1.10
N ASP A 42 -23.39 24.27 -1.80
CA ASP A 42 -23.15 23.71 -3.13
C ASP A 42 -22.24 22.48 -3.06
N LEU A 43 -22.74 21.43 -2.39
CA LEU A 43 -22.05 20.15 -2.27
C LEU A 43 -22.69 19.11 -3.20
N CYS A 44 -21.86 18.33 -3.88
CA CYS A 44 -22.33 17.17 -4.62
C CYS A 44 -22.86 16.10 -3.63
N GLU A 45 -23.64 15.15 -4.15
CA GLU A 45 -24.31 14.13 -3.34
C GLU A 45 -23.35 13.31 -2.46
N ASN A 46 -22.15 12.98 -2.96
CA ASN A 46 -21.14 12.27 -2.19
C ASN A 46 -20.50 13.15 -1.12
N ASP A 47 -20.35 14.46 -1.38
CA ASP A 47 -19.81 15.42 -0.41
C ASP A 47 -20.82 15.71 0.72
N LYS A 48 -22.12 15.75 0.43
CA LYS A 48 -23.15 15.80 1.49
C LYS A 48 -23.05 14.60 2.42
N LYS A 49 -22.93 13.40 1.84
CA LYS A 49 -22.79 12.16 2.60
C LYS A 49 -21.52 12.09 3.46
N ILE A 50 -20.38 12.64 3.00
CA ILE A 50 -19.18 12.64 3.85
C ILE A 50 -19.37 13.57 5.05
N VAL A 51 -20.02 14.73 4.85
CA VAL A 51 -20.27 15.70 5.92
C VAL A 51 -21.23 15.11 6.95
N GLU A 52 -22.30 14.43 6.50
CA GLU A 52 -23.21 13.69 7.38
C GLU A 52 -22.45 12.64 8.22
N LEU A 53 -21.62 11.81 7.58
CA LEU A 53 -20.82 10.80 8.30
C LEU A 53 -19.87 11.42 9.33
N TYR A 54 -19.33 12.60 9.05
CA TYR A 54 -18.47 13.32 9.99
C TYR A 54 -19.25 13.91 11.17
N ILE A 55 -20.40 14.54 10.91
CA ILE A 55 -21.28 15.09 11.96
C ILE A 55 -21.81 13.97 12.87
N GLU A 56 -22.17 12.82 12.29
CA GLU A 56 -22.59 11.62 13.02
C GLU A 56 -21.43 10.91 13.75
N LYS A 57 -20.20 11.45 13.69
CA LYS A 57 -18.97 10.87 14.28
C LYS A 57 -18.66 9.45 13.81
N LYS A 58 -19.14 9.06 12.62
CA LYS A 58 -18.84 7.76 11.98
C LYS A 58 -17.48 7.76 11.28
N ILE A 59 -16.93 8.93 10.99
CA ILE A 59 -15.56 9.12 10.51
C ILE A 59 -14.88 10.21 11.34
N ASN A 60 -13.55 10.16 11.44
CA ASN A 60 -12.77 11.17 12.14
C ASN A 60 -12.27 12.28 11.19
N LYS A 61 -11.65 13.31 11.79
CA LYS A 61 -11.12 14.47 11.06
C LYS A 61 -10.07 14.08 10.02
N ILE A 62 -9.23 13.09 10.33
CA ILE A 62 -8.18 12.58 9.44
C ILE A 62 -8.80 12.02 8.15
N MET A 63 -9.84 11.20 8.28
CA MET A 63 -10.59 10.64 7.14
C MET A 63 -11.29 11.73 6.32
N LEU A 64 -11.87 12.74 6.97
CA LEU A 64 -12.50 13.87 6.26
C LEU A 64 -11.48 14.65 5.44
N ILE A 65 -10.35 15.04 6.04
CA ILE A 65 -9.26 15.75 5.35
C ILE A 65 -8.80 14.93 4.15
N LYS A 66 -8.59 13.62 4.34
CA LYS A 66 -8.17 12.73 3.26
C LYS A 66 -9.17 12.67 2.11
N TYR A 67 -10.46 12.64 2.42
CA TYR A 67 -11.51 12.68 1.41
C TYR A 67 -11.53 14.03 0.67
N MET A 68 -11.27 15.15 1.35
CA MET A 68 -11.15 16.46 0.71
C MET A 68 -9.93 16.55 -0.22
N GLU A 69 -8.77 16.02 0.20
CA GLU A 69 -7.55 15.94 -0.62
C GLU A 69 -7.76 15.23 -1.96
N ARG A 70 -8.76 14.35 -2.07
CA ARG A 70 -9.02 13.60 -3.30
C ARG A 70 -9.32 14.50 -4.50
N LYS A 71 -9.78 15.74 -4.29
CA LYS A 71 -10.03 16.72 -5.37
C LYS A 71 -8.74 17.33 -5.90
N ASN A 72 -7.71 17.42 -5.07
CA ASN A 72 -6.39 17.96 -5.42
C ASN A 72 -5.47 16.85 -5.93
N LYS A 73 -5.73 16.35 -7.16
CA LYS A 73 -4.91 15.30 -7.79
C LYS A 73 -3.83 15.92 -8.69
N THR A 74 -2.62 15.36 -8.63
CA THR A 74 -1.59 15.65 -9.65
C THR A 74 -1.93 14.94 -10.96
N LEU A 75 -1.51 15.51 -12.10
CA LEU A 75 -1.91 15.06 -13.44
C LEU A 75 -1.62 13.57 -13.74
N PHE A 76 -0.54 13.03 -13.17
CA PHE A 76 -0.13 11.64 -13.39
C PHE A 76 -0.71 10.66 -12.37
N ARG A 77 -1.31 11.14 -11.29
CA ARG A 77 -1.90 10.31 -10.24
C ARG A 77 -3.12 9.57 -10.80
N GLY A 78 -3.01 8.24 -10.85
CA GLY A 78 -4.04 7.36 -11.43
C GLY A 78 -3.83 7.02 -12.91
N LYS A 79 -3.22 7.90 -13.73
CA LYS A 79 -2.95 7.63 -15.15
C LYS A 79 -1.85 6.60 -15.37
N ILE A 80 -0.80 6.64 -14.54
CA ILE A 80 0.28 5.66 -14.62
C ILE A 80 -0.25 4.27 -14.29
N HIS A 81 -1.05 4.14 -13.22
CA HIS A 81 -1.63 2.85 -12.84
C HIS A 81 -2.65 2.32 -13.86
N LEU A 82 -3.44 3.21 -14.48
CA LEU A 82 -4.29 2.85 -15.62
C LEU A 82 -3.46 2.20 -16.75
N MET A 83 -2.38 2.86 -17.17
CA MET A 83 -1.49 2.33 -18.20
C MET A 83 -0.88 0.97 -17.80
N LEU A 84 -0.43 0.84 -16.55
CA LEU A 84 0.14 -0.41 -16.03
C LEU A 84 -0.88 -1.57 -16.02
N VAL A 85 -2.14 -1.31 -15.69
CA VAL A 85 -3.22 -2.32 -15.74
C VAL A 85 -3.46 -2.80 -17.18
N PHE A 86 -3.40 -1.91 -18.18
CA PHE A 86 -3.57 -2.31 -19.58
C PHE A 86 -2.37 -3.05 -20.16
N ILE A 87 -1.15 -2.70 -19.74
CA ILE A 87 0.08 -3.36 -20.21
C ILE A 87 0.31 -4.70 -19.48
N SER A 88 -0.21 -4.85 -18.26
CA SER A 88 0.09 -6.02 -17.43
C SER A 88 -0.21 -7.37 -18.06
N PRO A 89 -1.26 -7.61 -18.88
CA PRO A 89 -1.47 -8.91 -19.51
C PRO A 89 -0.29 -9.35 -20.39
N LEU A 90 0.31 -8.43 -21.16
CA LEU A 90 1.47 -8.70 -22.01
C LEU A 90 2.70 -9.07 -21.15
N TRP A 91 2.94 -8.29 -20.10
CA TRP A 91 4.07 -8.53 -19.20
C TRP A 91 3.89 -9.82 -18.37
N ILE A 92 2.68 -10.09 -17.87
CA ILE A 92 2.31 -11.34 -17.15
C ILE A 92 2.57 -12.54 -18.05
N PHE A 93 2.06 -12.51 -19.28
CA PHE A 93 2.27 -13.58 -20.25
C PHE A 93 3.76 -13.81 -20.50
N TYR A 94 4.52 -12.74 -20.73
CA TYR A 94 5.97 -12.82 -20.96
C TYR A 94 6.72 -13.43 -19.76
N MET A 95 6.41 -13.00 -18.53
CA MET A 95 7.05 -13.52 -17.32
C MET A 95 6.73 -15.02 -17.09
N LEU A 96 5.48 -15.43 -17.32
CA LEU A 96 5.08 -16.84 -17.20
C LEU A 96 5.68 -17.71 -18.32
N TYR A 97 5.81 -17.15 -19.52
CA TYR A 97 6.48 -17.83 -20.65
C TYR A 97 7.97 -18.10 -20.34
N LEU A 98 8.67 -17.13 -19.76
CA LEU A 98 10.08 -17.31 -19.34
C LEU A 98 10.25 -18.29 -18.17
N SER A 99 9.20 -18.51 -17.37
CA SER A 99 9.23 -19.44 -16.24
C SER A 99 9.16 -20.90 -16.73
N LYS A 100 10.32 -21.54 -16.86
CA LYS A 100 10.43 -22.89 -17.44
C LYS A 100 10.07 -24.03 -16.49
N THR A 101 10.29 -23.86 -15.19
CA THR A 101 9.99 -24.90 -14.18
C THR A 101 8.64 -24.65 -13.52
N LEU A 102 8.01 -25.71 -12.99
CA LEU A 102 6.75 -25.60 -12.26
C LEU A 102 6.87 -24.65 -11.06
N THR A 103 7.96 -24.78 -10.30
CA THR A 103 8.26 -23.89 -9.17
C THR A 103 8.37 -22.44 -9.60
N ALA A 104 9.13 -22.14 -10.66
CA ALA A 104 9.26 -20.78 -11.18
C ALA A 104 7.90 -20.22 -11.62
N ARG A 105 7.06 -21.02 -12.28
CA ARG A 105 5.72 -20.60 -12.71
C ARG A 105 4.82 -20.27 -11.54
N ILE A 106 4.77 -21.12 -10.50
CA ILE A 106 3.93 -20.88 -9.32
C ILE A 106 4.31 -19.58 -8.63
N PHE A 107 5.59 -19.39 -8.31
CA PHE A 107 6.03 -18.18 -7.61
C PHE A 107 5.92 -16.93 -8.49
N THR A 108 6.16 -17.05 -9.80
CA THR A 108 5.93 -15.96 -10.75
C THR A 108 4.44 -15.58 -10.81
N SER A 109 3.53 -16.55 -10.89
CA SER A 109 2.08 -16.30 -10.84
C SER A 109 1.66 -15.53 -9.59
N ILE A 110 2.20 -15.91 -8.42
CA ILE A 110 1.92 -15.20 -7.16
C ILE A 110 2.45 -13.76 -7.23
N ALA A 111 3.70 -13.57 -7.66
CA ALA A 111 4.34 -12.26 -7.75
C ALA A 111 3.59 -11.32 -8.68
N VAL A 112 3.26 -11.78 -9.89
CA VAL A 112 2.54 -10.96 -10.87
C VAL A 112 1.12 -10.65 -10.42
N LEU A 113 0.46 -11.55 -9.67
CA LEU A 113 -0.88 -11.29 -9.12
C LEU A 113 -0.82 -10.23 -8.01
N CYS A 114 0.19 -10.27 -7.13
CA CYS A 114 0.40 -9.23 -6.12
C CYS A 114 0.66 -7.85 -6.76
N ILE A 115 1.51 -7.81 -7.79
CA ILE A 115 1.83 -6.57 -8.52
C ILE A 115 0.59 -6.04 -9.25
N PHE A 116 -0.14 -6.92 -9.96
CA PHE A 116 -1.36 -6.56 -10.66
C PHE A 116 -2.44 -6.03 -9.70
N PHE A 117 -2.64 -6.70 -8.57
CA PHE A 117 -3.60 -6.26 -7.55
C PHE A 117 -3.30 -4.84 -7.09
N ASN A 118 -2.03 -4.50 -6.83
CA ASN A 118 -1.63 -3.15 -6.45
C ASN A 118 -1.95 -2.12 -7.54
N PHE A 119 -1.61 -2.43 -8.80
CA PHE A 119 -1.92 -1.53 -9.92
C PHE A 119 -3.42 -1.34 -10.10
N PHE A 120 -4.19 -2.41 -9.98
CA PHE A 120 -5.63 -2.39 -10.14
C PHE A 120 -6.33 -1.63 -9.02
N ALA A 121 -5.94 -1.84 -7.75
CA ALA A 121 -6.47 -1.11 -6.62
C ALA A 121 -6.20 0.41 -6.75
N SER A 122 -4.98 0.79 -7.14
CA SER A 122 -4.61 2.19 -7.35
C SER A 122 -5.35 2.82 -8.54
N PHE A 123 -5.52 2.06 -9.62
CA PHE A 123 -6.34 2.46 -10.75
C PHE A 123 -7.79 2.77 -10.30
N LEU A 124 -8.41 1.84 -9.57
CA LEU A 124 -9.78 2.01 -9.06
C LEU A 124 -9.90 3.25 -8.15
N LEU A 125 -8.96 3.44 -7.23
CA LEU A 125 -8.99 4.55 -6.28
C LEU A 125 -8.97 5.92 -6.98
N HIS A 126 -8.13 6.05 -8.01
CA HIS A 126 -7.83 7.36 -8.58
C HIS A 126 -8.65 7.73 -9.81
N ASN A 127 -9.27 6.77 -10.49
CA ASN A 127 -9.98 7.03 -11.76
C ASN A 127 -11.51 7.08 -11.64
N PHE A 128 -12.08 6.74 -10.48
CA PHE A 128 -13.54 6.74 -10.28
C PHE A 128 -13.97 7.61 -9.10
N GLU A 129 -15.20 8.13 -9.18
CA GLU A 129 -15.86 8.81 -8.06
C GLU A 129 -16.66 7.82 -7.21
N TRP A 130 -16.05 7.40 -6.10
CA TRP A 130 -16.69 6.46 -5.18
C TRP A 130 -17.57 7.17 -4.16
N LYS A 131 -18.66 6.50 -3.76
CA LYS A 131 -19.41 6.90 -2.55
C LYS A 131 -18.47 6.85 -1.34
N PRO A 132 -18.64 7.74 -0.33
CA PRO A 132 -17.72 7.89 0.80
C PRO A 132 -17.25 6.59 1.47
N LYS A 133 -18.16 5.65 1.74
CA LYS A 133 -17.81 4.37 2.37
C LYS A 133 -16.88 3.52 1.49
N PHE A 134 -17.17 3.45 0.19
CA PHE A 134 -16.36 2.67 -0.76
C PHE A 134 -15.01 3.33 -1.03
N PHE A 135 -14.94 4.67 -1.01
CA PHE A 135 -13.68 5.41 -1.15
C PHE A 135 -12.65 4.93 -0.12
N PHE A 136 -13.01 4.87 1.18
CA PHE A 136 -12.08 4.42 2.22
C PHE A 136 -11.73 2.93 2.13
N ILE A 137 -12.64 2.08 1.64
CA ILE A 137 -12.36 0.65 1.42
C ILE A 137 -11.32 0.50 0.31
N ILE A 138 -11.52 1.17 -0.82
CA ILE A 138 -10.60 1.09 -1.96
C ILE A 138 -9.27 1.76 -1.61
N GLU A 139 -9.28 2.83 -0.82
CA GLU A 139 -8.07 3.44 -0.28
C GLU A 139 -7.28 2.43 0.58
N LYS A 140 -7.96 1.66 1.45
CA LYS A 140 -7.32 0.60 2.21
C LYS A 140 -6.79 -0.51 1.30
N MET A 141 -7.54 -0.91 0.27
CA MET A 141 -7.06 -1.93 -0.68
C MET A 141 -5.82 -1.48 -1.45
N ASP A 142 -5.74 -0.21 -1.86
CA ASP A 142 -4.56 0.37 -2.52
C ASP A 142 -3.33 0.29 -1.62
N HIS A 143 -3.44 0.73 -0.37
CA HIS A 143 -2.32 0.67 0.58
C HIS A 143 -1.96 -0.76 1.01
N PHE A 144 -2.93 -1.66 1.09
CA PHE A 144 -2.66 -3.09 1.31
C PHE A 144 -1.94 -3.73 0.11
N GLY A 145 -2.30 -3.31 -1.10
CA GLY A 145 -1.65 -3.72 -2.34
C GLY A 145 -0.14 -3.45 -2.34
N ILE A 146 0.30 -2.35 -1.73
CA ILE A 146 1.72 -2.03 -1.60
C ILE A 146 2.45 -3.07 -0.74
N PHE A 147 1.87 -3.51 0.39
CA PHE A 147 2.44 -4.59 1.21
C PHE A 147 2.54 -5.90 0.41
N LEU A 148 1.49 -6.26 -0.32
CA LEU A 148 1.50 -7.45 -1.19
C LEU A 148 2.59 -7.34 -2.26
N MET A 149 2.74 -6.17 -2.88
CA MET A 149 3.76 -5.95 -3.92
C MET A 149 5.18 -6.06 -3.35
N ILE A 150 5.47 -5.43 -2.21
CA ILE A 150 6.80 -5.48 -1.57
C ILE A 150 7.19 -6.92 -1.23
N SER A 151 6.26 -7.68 -0.66
CA SER A 151 6.50 -9.06 -0.22
C SER A 151 6.49 -10.06 -1.36
N GLY A 152 5.54 -9.93 -2.30
CA GLY A 152 5.30 -10.89 -3.36
C GLY A 152 6.26 -10.75 -4.54
N SER A 153 6.72 -9.54 -4.86
CA SER A 153 7.50 -9.28 -6.09
C SER A 153 8.83 -10.03 -6.17
N LEU A 154 9.49 -10.30 -5.04
CA LEU A 154 10.77 -11.02 -4.99
C LEU A 154 10.63 -12.55 -4.88
N LEU A 155 9.43 -13.08 -4.65
CA LEU A 155 9.22 -14.53 -4.49
C LEU A 155 9.82 -15.39 -5.61
N PRO A 156 9.72 -15.04 -6.91
CA PRO A 156 10.24 -15.88 -7.98
C PRO A 156 11.76 -15.98 -7.93
N VAL A 157 12.43 -14.86 -7.61
CA VAL A 157 13.89 -14.81 -7.45
C VAL A 157 14.32 -15.68 -6.28
N GLN A 158 13.65 -15.56 -5.12
CA GLN A 158 14.02 -16.35 -3.95
C GLN A 158 13.76 -17.84 -4.13
N ALA A 159 12.70 -18.20 -4.85
CA ALA A 159 12.39 -19.59 -5.16
C ALA A 159 13.45 -20.26 -6.04
N LEU A 160 14.19 -19.48 -6.83
CA LEU A 160 15.28 -19.96 -7.68
C LEU A 160 16.63 -19.99 -6.96
N LEU A 161 16.86 -19.07 -6.02
CA LEU A 161 18.14 -18.96 -5.31
C LEU A 161 18.23 -19.86 -4.08
N PHE A 162 17.14 -19.98 -3.31
CA PHE A 162 17.19 -20.58 -1.98
C PHE A 162 16.85 -22.06 -1.97
N ASN A 163 17.49 -22.78 -1.04
CA ASN A 163 17.03 -24.11 -0.67
C ASN A 163 15.66 -24.05 0.02
N LYS A 164 15.00 -25.21 0.17
CA LYS A 164 13.62 -25.31 0.71
C LYS A 164 13.45 -24.66 2.08
N ILE A 165 14.42 -24.83 2.98
CA ILE A 165 14.35 -24.32 4.36
C ILE A 165 14.44 -22.80 4.36
N LYS A 166 15.42 -22.24 3.65
CA LYS A 166 15.62 -20.79 3.58
C LYS A 166 14.49 -20.10 2.82
N LEU A 167 13.95 -20.73 1.77
CA LEU A 167 12.76 -20.26 1.08
C LEU A 167 11.54 -20.22 2.01
N LEU A 168 11.33 -21.25 2.84
CA LEU A 168 10.24 -21.28 3.82
C LEU A 168 10.40 -20.18 4.87
N PHE A 169 11.63 -19.92 5.32
CA PHE A 169 11.93 -18.81 6.23
C PHE A 169 11.59 -17.46 5.59
N PHE A 170 12.01 -17.25 4.34
CA PHE A 170 11.68 -16.04 3.57
C PHE A 170 10.17 -15.84 3.43
N ILE A 171 9.44 -16.88 3.01
CA ILE A 171 7.98 -16.82 2.83
C ILE A 171 7.29 -16.52 4.16
N SER A 172 7.72 -17.16 5.26
CA SER A 172 7.17 -16.91 6.59
C SER A 172 7.37 -15.46 7.02
N LEU A 173 8.58 -14.92 6.85
CA LEU A 173 8.89 -13.53 7.17
C LEU A 173 8.01 -12.55 6.38
N GLN A 174 7.87 -12.78 5.07
CA GLN A 174 7.06 -11.94 4.19
C GLN A 174 5.56 -12.08 4.49
N PHE A 175 5.10 -13.27 4.87
CA PHE A 175 3.73 -13.49 5.31
C PHE A 175 3.42 -12.69 6.58
N PHE A 176 4.31 -12.66 7.57
CA PHE A 176 4.13 -11.82 8.76
C PHE A 176 4.12 -10.33 8.42
N ALA A 177 4.95 -9.88 7.47
CA ALA A 177 4.92 -8.49 7.00
C ALA A 177 3.58 -8.13 6.35
N ILE A 178 3.03 -9.01 5.50
CA ILE A 178 1.69 -8.84 4.90
C ILE A 178 0.61 -8.86 5.97
N LEU A 179 0.68 -9.78 6.92
CA LEU A 179 -0.30 -9.89 8.00
C LEU A 179 -0.31 -8.63 8.87
N PHE A 180 0.87 -8.13 9.25
CA PHE A 180 1.03 -6.86 9.95
C PHE A 180 0.47 -5.69 9.12
N GLY A 181 0.81 -5.64 7.83
CA GLY A 181 0.29 -4.65 6.89
C GLY A 181 -1.24 -4.67 6.76
N CYS A 182 -1.83 -5.86 6.69
CA CYS A 182 -3.29 -6.04 6.68
C CYS A 182 -3.91 -5.48 7.97
N LEU A 183 -3.37 -5.87 9.11
CA LEU A 183 -3.88 -5.43 10.40
C LEU A 183 -3.82 -3.90 10.55
N ILE A 184 -2.69 -3.28 10.22
CA ILE A 184 -2.55 -1.83 10.37
C ILE A 184 -3.42 -1.06 9.36
N VAL A 185 -3.54 -1.54 8.11
CA VAL A 185 -4.34 -0.88 7.07
C VAL A 185 -5.83 -0.93 7.38
N PHE A 186 -6.33 -2.09 7.82
CA PHE A 186 -7.77 -2.28 8.01
C PHE A 186 -8.27 -1.83 9.38
N PHE A 187 -7.45 -1.93 10.43
CA PHE A 187 -7.87 -1.64 11.81
C PHE A 187 -7.35 -0.30 12.36
N SER A 188 -6.62 0.49 11.58
CA SER A 188 -6.16 1.82 12.00
C SER A 188 -6.44 2.90 10.96
N CYS A 189 -6.02 4.13 11.27
CA CYS A 189 -6.06 5.28 10.34
C CYS A 189 -4.84 5.36 9.40
N PHE A 190 -4.04 4.29 9.26
CA PHE A 190 -2.82 4.24 8.46
C PHE A 190 -2.97 4.80 7.03
N SER A 191 -4.03 4.41 6.33
CA SER A 191 -4.29 4.81 4.94
C SER A 191 -4.52 6.33 4.82
N SER A 192 -5.37 6.86 5.70
CA SER A 192 -5.77 8.27 5.67
C SER A 192 -4.82 9.18 6.45
N GLY A 193 -3.92 8.61 7.26
CA GLY A 193 -2.99 9.32 8.14
C GLY A 193 -1.72 9.83 7.46
N ASN A 194 -0.75 10.19 8.31
CA ASN A 194 0.50 10.84 7.90
C ASN A 194 1.28 10.06 6.81
N ARG A 195 1.61 10.75 5.71
CA ARG A 195 2.34 10.18 4.56
C ARG A 195 3.76 9.73 4.94
N PHE A 196 4.45 10.47 5.83
CA PHE A 196 5.81 10.14 6.25
C PHE A 196 5.87 8.80 6.99
N ILE A 197 4.98 8.60 7.96
CA ILE A 197 4.92 7.36 8.76
C ILE A 197 4.57 6.18 7.89
N ARG A 198 3.63 6.36 6.96
CA ARG A 198 3.28 5.35 5.98
C ARG A 198 4.48 4.97 5.09
N SER A 199 5.19 5.97 4.56
CA SER A 199 6.40 5.77 3.78
C SER A 199 7.49 5.01 4.56
N LEU A 200 7.68 5.37 5.83
CA LEU A 200 8.64 4.73 6.72
C LEU A 200 8.29 3.25 6.95
N ILE A 201 7.02 2.95 7.22
CA ILE A 201 6.56 1.57 7.47
C ILE A 201 6.72 0.71 6.21
N PHE A 202 6.36 1.22 5.03
CA PHE A 202 6.63 0.53 3.77
C PHE A 202 8.12 0.31 3.58
N THR A 203 8.94 1.34 3.83
CA THR A 203 10.40 1.25 3.70
C THR A 203 10.96 0.13 4.58
N ILE A 204 10.57 0.08 5.85
CA ILE A 204 10.98 -0.98 6.79
C ILE A 204 10.57 -2.36 6.28
N ALA A 205 9.35 -2.53 5.78
CA ALA A 205 8.89 -3.79 5.20
C ALA A 205 9.77 -4.24 4.01
N GLY A 206 10.21 -3.31 3.17
CA GLY A 206 11.14 -3.58 2.07
C GLY A 206 12.57 -3.90 2.54
N LEU A 207 13.04 -3.22 3.58
CA LEU A 207 14.39 -3.46 4.13
C LEU A 207 14.56 -4.85 4.76
N LEU A 208 13.47 -5.59 5.03
CA LEU A 208 13.54 -6.99 5.46
C LEU A 208 14.31 -7.87 4.48
N HIS A 209 14.34 -7.53 3.19
CA HIS A 209 15.12 -8.26 2.19
C HIS A 209 16.64 -8.16 2.42
N ILE A 210 17.14 -7.15 3.14
CA ILE A 210 18.58 -6.98 3.44
C ILE A 210 19.12 -8.12 4.30
N ILE A 211 18.28 -8.81 5.07
CA ILE A 211 18.68 -9.98 5.88
C ILE A 211 19.36 -11.05 5.00
N PHE A 212 18.98 -11.12 3.72
CA PHE A 212 19.49 -12.08 2.75
C PHE A 212 20.62 -11.52 1.85
N ILE A 213 21.18 -10.35 2.17
CA ILE A 213 22.20 -9.69 1.33
C ILE A 213 23.41 -10.58 1.07
N ARG A 214 23.85 -11.35 2.07
CA ARG A 214 24.98 -12.28 1.93
C ARG A 214 24.67 -13.38 0.91
N ASP A 215 23.44 -13.89 0.92
CA ASP A 215 23.01 -14.89 -0.04
C ASP A 215 22.98 -14.31 -1.46
N TYR A 216 22.48 -13.07 -1.61
CA TYR A 216 22.47 -12.37 -2.90
C TYR A 216 23.86 -12.17 -3.47
N VAL A 217 24.82 -11.73 -2.65
CA VAL A 217 26.21 -11.56 -3.08
C VAL A 217 26.82 -12.88 -3.53
N SER A 218 26.48 -14.00 -2.89
CA SER A 218 27.06 -15.31 -3.22
C SER A 218 26.37 -16.04 -4.37
N LEU A 219 25.08 -15.80 -4.60
CA LEU A 219 24.26 -16.62 -5.52
C LEU A 219 23.86 -15.89 -6.80
N LEU A 220 23.82 -14.55 -6.80
CA LEU A 220 23.48 -13.78 -7.99
C LEU A 220 24.69 -13.56 -8.90
N TYR A 221 24.44 -13.52 -10.21
CA TYR A 221 25.42 -12.99 -11.14
C TYR A 221 25.55 -11.48 -10.97
N GLY A 222 26.73 -10.92 -11.30
CA GLY A 222 27.01 -9.49 -11.08
C GLY A 222 25.97 -8.54 -11.69
N LYS A 223 25.43 -8.86 -12.88
CA LYS A 223 24.37 -8.07 -13.52
C LYS A 223 23.05 -8.09 -12.73
N GLU A 224 22.68 -9.23 -12.18
CA GLU A 224 21.44 -9.40 -11.40
C GLU A 224 21.56 -8.70 -10.04
N PHE A 225 22.74 -8.78 -9.43
CA PHE A 225 23.04 -8.06 -8.20
C PHE A 225 22.95 -6.53 -8.41
N ILE A 226 23.48 -6.01 -9.52
CA ILE A 226 23.36 -4.58 -9.87
C ILE A 226 21.88 -4.18 -10.01
N LEU A 227 21.06 -4.99 -10.70
CA LEU A 227 19.62 -4.72 -10.83
C LEU A 227 18.91 -4.73 -9.47
N LEU A 228 19.29 -5.64 -8.57
CA LEU A 228 18.75 -5.68 -7.21
C LEU A 228 19.10 -4.44 -6.40
N ILE A 229 20.36 -3.98 -6.46
CA ILE A 229 20.78 -2.74 -5.79
C ILE A 229 20.05 -1.54 -6.38
N LEU A 230 19.94 -1.46 -7.71
CA LEU A 230 19.20 -0.40 -8.39
C LEU A 230 17.73 -0.37 -7.96
N LEU A 231 17.09 -1.54 -7.86
CA LEU A 231 15.72 -1.67 -7.34
C LEU A 231 15.63 -1.11 -5.91
N GLY A 232 16.57 -1.47 -5.03
CA GLY A 232 16.63 -0.96 -3.66
C GLY A 232 16.83 0.56 -3.60
N VAL A 233 17.71 1.12 -4.43
CA VAL A 233 17.95 2.57 -4.50
C VAL A 233 16.70 3.31 -4.99
N LEU A 234 16.08 2.85 -6.08
CA LEU A 234 14.84 3.43 -6.60
C LEU A 234 13.70 3.35 -5.58
N TYR A 235 13.63 2.26 -4.82
CA TYR A 235 12.66 2.08 -3.74
C TYR A 235 12.79 3.15 -2.65
N ILE A 236 14.03 3.39 -2.17
CA ILE A 236 14.29 4.41 -1.13
C ILE A 236 14.06 5.82 -1.67
N ILE A 237 14.52 6.12 -2.89
CA ILE A 237 14.29 7.43 -3.52
C ILE A 237 12.79 7.69 -3.66
N GLY A 238 12.02 6.70 -4.13
CA GLY A 238 10.57 6.80 -4.25
C GLY A 238 9.90 7.06 -2.91
N ALA A 239 10.32 6.37 -1.84
CA ALA A 239 9.80 6.57 -0.49
C ALA A 239 10.05 7.98 0.05
N VAL A 240 11.25 8.53 -0.16
CA VAL A 240 11.62 9.90 0.26
C VAL A 240 10.83 10.95 -0.52
N ILE A 241 10.69 10.78 -1.84
CA ILE A 241 9.88 11.69 -2.65
C ILE A 241 8.43 11.66 -2.19
N TYR A 242 7.86 10.46 -2.01
CA TYR A 242 6.47 10.28 -1.59
C TYR A 242 6.18 10.90 -0.22
N SER A 243 7.09 10.82 0.75
CA SER A 243 6.88 11.43 2.07
C SER A 243 6.89 12.96 2.05
N ASN A 244 7.53 13.57 1.04
CA ASN A 244 7.75 15.01 0.97
C ASN A 244 6.81 15.75 0.00
N ILE A 245 6.00 15.04 -0.79
CA ILE A 245 4.99 15.66 -1.65
C ILE A 245 3.86 16.20 -0.77
N THR A 246 3.67 17.53 -0.80
CA THR A 246 2.56 18.26 -0.14
C THR A 246 1.35 18.39 -1.04
#